data_AF-A0A3G1KNJ1-F1
#
_entry.id   AF-A0A3G1KNJ1-F1
#
_cell.length_a   1.000
_cell.length_b   1.000
_cell.length_c   1.000
_cell.angle_alpha   90.00
_cell.angle_beta   90.00
_cell.angle_gamma   90.00
#
_symmetry.space_group_name_H-M   'P 1'
#
loop_
_entity.id
_entity.type
_entity.pdbx_description
1 polymer ?
#
loop_
_entity_poly.entity_id
_entity_poly.type
_entity_poly.pdbx_seq_one_letter_code
_entity_poly.pdbx_strand_id
1 'polypeptide(L)' 'MDTQINPSRKSRVKKTPDHVEKLKLEIAEELGLLDKVRTSGWAGLSAAETGKIGGLLTKRMRGQQVKKDYPN' A
#
# COMPACT_ATOMS: atom_id res chain seq x y z
N MET A 1 -16.67 -17.56 -5.06
CA MET A 1 -15.56 -17.31 -4.10
C MET A 1 -15.12 -15.87 -4.32
N ASP A 2 -15.92 -14.97 -3.78
CA ASP A 2 -15.75 -13.53 -3.90
C ASP A 2 -14.71 -13.14 -2.87
N THR A 3 -13.43 -13.15 -3.26
CA THR A 3 -12.34 -12.80 -2.35
C THR A 3 -12.37 -11.29 -2.12
N GLN A 4 -13.28 -10.88 -1.24
CA GLN A 4 -13.41 -9.54 -0.68
C GLN A 4 -12.10 -9.25 0.04
N ILE A 5 -11.27 -8.41 -0.57
CA ILE A 5 -10.09 -7.84 0.08
C ILE A 5 -10.59 -7.07 1.30
N ASN A 6 -10.42 -7.64 2.50
CA ASN A 6 -10.89 -7.00 3.73
C ASN A 6 -10.07 -5.73 4.00
N PRO A 7 -10.66 -4.53 3.90
CA PRO A 7 -9.95 -3.30 4.21
C PRO A 7 -9.61 -3.27 5.71
N SER A 8 -8.37 -2.91 6.02
CA SER A 8 -7.88 -2.83 7.40
C SER A 8 -8.76 -1.90 8.24
N ARG A 9 -9.10 -2.36 9.44
CA ARG A 9 -10.08 -1.81 10.40
C ARG A 9 -9.67 -0.48 11.04
N LYS A 10 -8.96 0.39 10.31
CA LYS A 10 -8.70 1.78 10.71
C LYS A 10 -9.26 2.76 9.67
N SER A 11 -10.54 2.57 9.39
CA SER A 11 -11.41 3.65 8.90
C SER A 11 -11.57 4.67 10.03
N ARG A 12 -10.67 5.65 10.09
CA ARG A 12 -11.01 7.00 10.55
C ARG A 12 -9.98 7.97 9.99
N VAL A 13 -10.47 8.87 9.14
CA VAL A 13 -9.81 10.08 8.63
C VAL A 13 -8.88 9.87 7.42
N LYS A 14 -9.27 10.52 6.33
CA LYS A 14 -8.59 10.76 5.03
C LYS A 14 -8.77 9.65 4.00
N LYS A 15 -9.57 9.96 2.97
CA LYS A 15 -9.61 9.28 1.67
C LYS A 15 -8.18 8.92 1.28
N THR A 16 -7.81 7.64 1.35
CA THR A 16 -6.62 7.15 0.68
C THR A 16 -6.87 7.39 -0.80
N PRO A 17 -6.10 8.27 -1.46
CA PRO A 17 -6.33 8.55 -2.86
C PRO A 17 -6.04 7.29 -3.67
N ASP A 18 -6.80 7.05 -4.75
CA ASP A 18 -6.78 5.80 -5.54
C ASP A 18 -5.36 5.37 -5.97
N HIS A 19 -4.44 6.33 -6.15
CA HIS A 19 -3.05 6.06 -6.47
C HIS A 19 -2.30 5.30 -5.37
N VAL A 20 -2.65 5.50 -4.09
CA VAL A 20 -2.05 4.79 -2.96
C VAL A 20 -2.43 3.33 -2.99
N GLU A 21 -3.68 3.02 -3.33
CA GLU A 21 -4.18 1.65 -3.40
C GLU A 21 -3.49 0.87 -4.51
N LYS A 22 -3.35 1.48 -5.70
CA LYS A 22 -2.58 0.90 -6.81
C LYS A 22 -1.12 0.65 -6.45
N LEU A 23 -0.44 1.64 -5.86
CA LEU A 23 0.96 1.50 -5.47
C LEU A 23 1.16 0.38 -4.44
N LYS A 24 0.24 0.23 -3.49
CA LYS A 24 0.29 -0.87 -2.52
C LYS A 24 0.18 -2.23 -3.21
N LEU A 25 -0.72 -2.36 -4.18
CA LEU A 25 -0.90 -3.61 -4.94
C LEU A 25 0.33 -3.90 -5.81
N GLU A 26 0.88 -2.91 -6.51
CA GLU A 26 2.11 -3.07 -7.30
C GLU A 26 3.29 -3.54 -6.44
N ILE A 27 3.49 -2.94 -5.26
CA ILE A 27 4.58 -3.33 -4.36
C ILE A 27 4.33 -4.73 -3.77
N ALA A 28 3.06 -5.06 -3.46
CA ALA A 28 2.71 -6.39 -3.01
C ALA A 28 2.96 -7.44 -4.10
N GLU A 29 2.70 -7.10 -5.37
CA GLU A 29 3.00 -7.95 -6.54
C GLU A 29 4.51 -8.15 -6.70
N GLU A 30 5.30 -7.07 -6.63
CA GLU A 30 6.76 -7.15 -6.71
C GLU A 30 7.37 -8.02 -5.61
N LEU A 31 6.79 -7.97 -4.40
CA LEU A 31 7.25 -8.77 -3.26
C LEU A 31 6.72 -10.21 -3.27
N GLY A 32 5.88 -10.60 -4.24
CA GLY A 32 5.25 -11.92 -4.29
C GLY A 32 4.19 -12.14 -3.20
N LEU A 33 3.71 -11.06 -2.58
CA LEU A 33 2.73 -11.07 -1.49
C LEU A 33 1.31 -10.81 -1.98
N LEU A 34 1.13 -10.46 -3.25
CA LEU A 34 -0.17 -10.14 -3.84
C LEU A 34 -1.18 -11.26 -3.64
N ASP A 35 -0.78 -12.51 -3.83
CA ASP A 35 -1.66 -13.66 -3.66
C ASP A 35 -2.17 -13.79 -2.21
N LYS A 36 -1.28 -13.54 -1.26
CA LYS A 36 -1.56 -13.57 0.18
C LYS A 36 -2.41 -12.38 0.64
N VAL A 37 -2.18 -11.20 0.06
CA VAL A 37 -3.04 -10.01 0.26
C VAL A 37 -4.42 -10.25 -0.33
N ARG A 38 -4.51 -10.89 -1.50
CA ARG A 38 -5.77 -11.20 -2.15
C ARG A 38 -6.55 -12.25 -1.37
N THR A 39 -5.88 -13.27 -0.85
CA THR A 39 -6.49 -14.40 -0.13
C THR A 39 -6.80 -14.08 1.34
N SER A 40 -5.84 -13.52 2.07
CA SER A 40 -5.93 -13.28 3.52
C SER A 40 -6.09 -11.81 3.90
N GLY A 41 -6.01 -10.87 2.94
CA GLY A 41 -6.03 -9.44 3.20
C GLY A 41 -4.72 -8.93 3.82
N TRP A 42 -4.66 -7.62 4.04
CA TRP A 42 -3.53 -6.96 4.72
C TRP A 42 -3.34 -7.44 6.17
N ALA A 43 -4.39 -7.98 6.79
CA ALA A 43 -4.35 -8.53 8.14
C ALA A 43 -3.69 -9.92 8.21
N GLY A 44 -3.59 -10.64 7.08
CA GLY A 44 -2.94 -11.95 7.00
C GLY A 44 -1.45 -11.90 6.66
N LEU A 45 -0.90 -10.71 6.46
CA LEU A 45 0.52 -10.48 6.25
C LEU A 45 1.26 -10.28 7.58
N SER A 46 2.53 -10.66 7.62
CA SER A 46 3.41 -10.35 8.75
C SER A 46 3.70 -8.84 8.82
N ALA A 47 3.87 -8.31 10.03
CA ALA A 47 4.22 -6.90 10.24
C ALA A 47 5.48 -6.49 9.45
N ALA A 48 6.43 -7.41 9.25
CA ALA A 48 7.62 -7.17 8.43
C ALA A 48 7.31 -7.00 6.93
N GLU A 49 6.37 -7.78 6.41
CA GLU A 49 5.92 -7.77 5.01
C GLU A 49 5.11 -6.49 4.73
N THR A 50 4.06 -6.27 5.52
CA THR A 50 3.19 -5.09 5.43
C THR A 50 3.97 -3.79 5.70
N GLY A 51 4.94 -3.84 6.61
CA GLY A 51 5.83 -2.72 6.93
C GLY A 51 6.76 -2.33 5.79
N LYS A 52 7.32 -3.30 5.05
CA LYS A 52 8.10 -3.04 3.84
C LYS A 52 7.25 -2.36 2.76
N ILE A 53 6.03 -2.86 2.53
CA ILE A 53 5.09 -2.27 1.56
C ILE A 53 4.75 -0.82 1.94
N GLY A 54 4.35 -0.59 3.20
CA GLY A 54 4.03 0.75 3.70
C GLY A 54 5.23 1.71 3.68
N GLY A 55 6.43 1.21 3.96
CA GLY A 55 7.68 1.97 3.89
C GLY A 55 8.02 2.41 2.47
N LEU A 56 7.93 1.49 1.49
CA LEU A 56 8.15 1.79 0.07
C LEU A 56 7.10 2.74 -0.49
N LEU A 57 5.83 2.55 -0.12
CA LEU A 57 4.74 3.48 -0.45
C LEU A 57 5.06 4.89 0.05
N THR A 58 5.41 5.03 1.33
CA THR A 58 5.75 6.32 1.94
C THR A 58 6.98 6.95 1.28
N LYS A 59 7.98 6.13 0.94
CA LYS A 59 9.20 6.58 0.25
C LYS A 59 8.89 7.09 -1.16
N ARG A 60 8.03 6.41 -1.93
CA ARG A 60 7.55 6.86 -3.25
C ARG A 60 6.72 8.15 -3.16
N MET A 61 5.81 8.24 -2.18
CA MET A 61 5.00 9.45 -1.98
C MET A 61 5.87 10.65 -1.58
N ARG A 62 6.79 10.48 -0.63
CA ARG A 62 7.71 11.53 -0.19
C ARG A 62 8.67 11.94 -1.32
N GLY A 63 9.21 10.98 -2.07
CA GLY A 63 10.10 11.26 -3.20
C GLY A 63 9.41 12.02 -4.35
N GLN A 64 8.11 11.82 -4.55
CA GLN A 64 7.33 12.60 -5.52
C GLN A 64 7.01 14.02 -5.05
N GLN A 65 6.84 14.26 -3.74
CA GLN A 65 6.65 15.62 -3.21
C GLN A 65 7.93 16.45 -3.29
N VAL A 66 9.11 15.84 -3.05
CA VAL A 66 10.39 16.56 -3.12
C VAL A 66 10.73 17.03 -4.55
N LYS A 67 10.15 16.40 -5.58
CA LYS A 67 10.36 16.83 -6.98
C LYS A 67 9.46 17.98 -7.45
N LYS A 68 8.44 18.38 -6.67
CA LYS A 68 7.50 19.44 -7.06
C LYS A 68 7.86 20.85 -6.55
N ASP A 69 8.83 20.95 -5.63
CA ASP A 69 9.21 22.20 -4.94
C ASP A 69 10.63 22.69 -5.27
N TYR A 70 11.13 22.43 -6.49
CA TYR A 70 12.28 23.16 -7.02
C TYR A 70 11.82 24.15 -8.08
N PRO A 71 11.43 25.38 -7.71
CA PRO A 71 11.47 26.49 -8.64
C PRO A 71 12.94 26.67 -9.07
N ASN A 72 13.19 26.60 -10.38
CA ASN A 72 14.39 27.19 -10.99
C ASN A 72 14.25 28.71 -10.94
#